data_AF-A0A819KRN2-F1
#
_entry.id   AF-A0A819KRN2-F1
#
_cell.length_a   1.000
_cell.length_b   1.000
_cell.length_c   1.000
_cell.angle_alpha   90.00
_cell.angle_beta   90.00
_cell.angle_gamma   90.00
#
_symmetry.space_group_name_H-M   'P 1'
#
loop_
_entity.id
_entity.type
_entity.pdbx_description
1 polymer ?
#
loop_
_entity_poly.entity_id
_entity_poly.type
_entity_poly.pdbx_seq_one_letter_code
_entity_poly.pdbx_strand_id
1 'polypeptide(L)'
;MDYKYFSKFKNNKNKYKYDTHIQQFALLTYILGGRNCYEFFRLNLSGSLPHISNVEILIRNQEMRMTDSEFRFQLIEEYLRPNKCNYVFIAEDATSSICRIDYDATLNSFIGFSAPLIGGVPQPNFFQTENFEQLELWFNEIDKAKFINLYMLKSLVLSYPRFILAAYGSNKRAKAIEILKRWLFFYHQCLVQDTHVIGFSTDADARFLRAMRLCSRFFATLPNFNIFKYQAIFHKKCQKNGLGFSWKNNKLFLCKMVFILLQNLEIDCFLKQPI
;
A
#
# COMPACT_ATOMS: atom_id res chain seq x y z
N MET A 1 26.61 -15.88 -46.98
CA MET A 1 25.14 -15.92 -46.85
C MET A 1 24.69 -14.54 -46.41
N ASP A 2 24.27 -13.72 -47.37
CA ASP A 2 23.91 -12.33 -47.16
C ASP A 2 22.50 -12.21 -46.57
N TYR A 3 22.39 -11.64 -45.38
CA TYR A 3 21.12 -11.25 -44.77
C TYR A 3 20.59 -9.97 -45.44
N LYS A 4 19.96 -10.11 -46.60
CA LYS A 4 19.18 -9.05 -47.26
C LYS A 4 17.67 -9.30 -47.13
N TYR A 5 17.11 -9.08 -45.94
CA TYR A 5 15.66 -8.88 -45.76
C TYR A 5 15.38 -7.91 -44.61
N PHE A 6 15.81 -6.65 -44.77
CA PHE A 6 15.07 -5.53 -44.18
C PHE A 6 14.19 -4.96 -45.29
N SER A 7 13.04 -5.59 -45.51
CA SER A 7 12.00 -5.02 -46.34
C SER A 7 11.56 -3.71 -45.69
N LYS A 8 11.60 -2.64 -46.49
CA LYS A 8 10.98 -1.35 -46.22
C LYS A 8 9.56 -1.59 -45.68
N PHE A 9 9.36 -1.46 -44.38
CA PHE A 9 8.03 -1.20 -43.86
C PHE A 9 7.61 0.16 -44.45
N LYS A 10 6.81 0.09 -45.52
CA LYS A 10 6.08 1.25 -46.03
C LYS A 10 5.39 1.88 -44.81
N ASN A 11 5.75 3.13 -44.52
CA ASN A 11 5.03 4.00 -43.60
C ASN A 11 3.61 4.22 -44.14
N ASN A 12 2.74 3.22 -43.99
CA ASN A 12 1.31 3.43 -44.14
C ASN A 12 0.90 4.34 -43.00
N LYS A 13 0.55 5.59 -43.33
CA LYS A 13 -0.06 6.60 -42.45
C LYS A 13 -1.47 6.18 -42.01
N ASN A 14 -1.71 4.90 -41.78
CA ASN A 14 -2.97 4.41 -41.28
C ASN A 14 -3.00 4.68 -39.77
N LYS A 15 -3.78 5.68 -39.36
CA LYS A 15 -4.13 5.88 -37.96
C LYS A 15 -5.06 4.74 -37.54
N TYR A 16 -4.49 3.60 -37.17
CA TYR A 16 -5.25 2.48 -36.63
C TYR A 16 -5.92 2.93 -35.33
N LYS A 17 -7.26 2.87 -35.31
CA LYS A 17 -8.04 2.96 -34.07
C LYS A 17 -8.21 1.53 -33.56
N TYR A 18 -7.72 1.28 -32.35
CA TYR A 18 -7.83 -0.03 -31.72
C TYR A 18 -9.05 -0.05 -30.83
N ASP A 19 -9.82 -1.13 -30.94
CA ASP A 19 -10.93 -1.41 -30.04
C ASP A 19 -10.45 -1.64 -28.60
N THR A 20 -11.35 -1.44 -27.63
CA THR A 20 -11.13 -1.61 -26.20
C THR A 20 -10.58 -2.98 -25.84
N HIS A 21 -11.08 -4.06 -26.46
CA HIS A 21 -10.58 -5.42 -26.20
C HIS A 21 -9.12 -5.60 -26.64
N ILE A 22 -8.74 -5.00 -27.77
CA ILE A 22 -7.36 -5.03 -28.26
C ILE A 22 -6.45 -4.21 -27.32
N GLN A 23 -6.92 -3.07 -26.85
CA GLN A 23 -6.19 -2.24 -25.89
C GLN A 23 -5.98 -2.98 -24.56
N GLN A 24 -7.00 -3.66 -24.04
CA GLN A 24 -6.90 -4.48 -22.84
C GLN A 24 -5.94 -5.66 -23.01
N PHE A 25 -6.04 -6.38 -24.13
CA PHE A 25 -5.11 -7.46 -24.46
C PHE A 25 -3.66 -6.95 -24.54
N ALA A 26 -3.46 -5.78 -25.17
CA ALA A 26 -2.15 -5.16 -25.28
C ALA A 26 -1.58 -4.77 -23.91
N LEU A 27 -2.39 -4.16 -23.05
CA LEU A 27 -2.02 -3.82 -21.68
C LEU A 27 -1.63 -5.05 -20.87
N LEU A 28 -2.47 -6.10 -20.88
CA LEU A 28 -2.19 -7.35 -20.14
C LEU A 28 -0.91 -8.02 -20.65
N THR A 29 -0.73 -8.11 -21.96
CA THR A 29 0.49 -8.70 -22.55
C THR A 29 1.73 -7.89 -22.19
N TYR A 30 1.63 -6.56 -22.20
CA TYR A 30 2.72 -5.68 -21.80
C TYR A 30 3.07 -5.80 -20.31
N ILE A 31 2.06 -5.84 -19.43
CA ILE A 31 2.25 -5.92 -17.98
C ILE A 31 2.79 -7.29 -17.57
N LEU A 32 2.23 -8.38 -18.10
CA LEU A 32 2.58 -9.75 -17.71
C LEU A 32 3.80 -10.29 -18.46
N GLY A 33 3.90 -10.04 -19.77
CA GLY A 33 4.99 -10.51 -20.62
C GLY A 33 6.18 -9.54 -20.69
N GLY A 34 6.00 -8.29 -20.28
CA GLY A 34 7.00 -7.25 -20.38
C GLY A 34 7.17 -6.68 -21.80
N ARG A 35 7.98 -5.61 -21.88
CA ARG A 35 8.22 -4.84 -23.10
C ARG A 35 8.69 -5.69 -24.29
N ASN A 36 9.66 -6.59 -24.08
CA ASN A 36 10.25 -7.37 -25.15
C ASN A 36 9.28 -8.41 -25.71
N CYS A 37 8.50 -9.06 -24.85
CA CYS A 37 7.46 -10.01 -25.26
C CYS A 37 6.37 -9.30 -26.07
N TYR A 38 5.91 -8.14 -25.57
CA TYR A 38 4.92 -7.33 -26.27
C TYR A 38 5.39 -6.88 -27.65
N GLU A 39 6.62 -6.36 -27.75
CA GLU A 39 7.20 -5.93 -29.02
C GLU A 39 7.37 -7.11 -29.99
N PHE A 40 7.78 -8.28 -29.51
CA PHE A 40 7.86 -9.48 -30.32
C PHE A 40 6.49 -9.82 -30.95
N PHE A 41 5.42 -9.85 -30.16
CA PHE A 41 4.07 -10.07 -30.69
C PHE A 41 3.64 -8.97 -31.67
N ARG A 42 3.88 -7.70 -31.34
CA ARG A 42 3.51 -6.55 -32.18
C ARG A 42 4.17 -6.59 -33.55
N LEU A 43 5.45 -6.97 -33.62
CA LEU A 43 6.19 -7.06 -34.88
C LEU A 43 5.71 -8.24 -35.74
N ASN A 44 5.42 -9.39 -35.13
CA ASN A 44 4.89 -10.57 -35.83
C ASN A 44 3.42 -10.41 -36.25
N LEU A 45 2.64 -9.59 -35.54
CA LEU A 45 1.24 -9.27 -35.84
C LEU A 45 1.10 -7.82 -36.31
N SER A 46 1.77 -7.52 -37.42
CA SER A 46 1.88 -6.17 -37.97
C SER A 46 0.50 -5.49 -38.13
N GLY A 47 0.32 -4.33 -37.49
CA GLY A 47 -0.93 -3.55 -37.53
C GLY A 47 -2.06 -4.05 -36.62
N SER A 48 -1.87 -5.18 -35.92
CA SER A 48 -2.89 -5.75 -35.03
C SER A 48 -2.82 -5.21 -33.61
N LEU A 49 -1.65 -4.74 -33.17
CA LEU A 49 -1.42 -4.26 -31.81
C LEU A 49 -0.94 -2.79 -31.77
N PRO A 50 -1.36 -2.00 -30.76
CA PRO A 50 -0.92 -0.63 -30.58
C PRO A 50 0.61 -0.49 -30.49
N HIS A 51 1.12 0.67 -30.91
CA HIS A 51 2.50 1.02 -30.63
C HIS A 51 2.74 1.12 -29.12
N ILE A 52 3.95 0.82 -28.66
CA ILE A 52 4.31 0.84 -27.24
C ILE A 52 3.98 2.18 -26.55
N SER A 53 4.22 3.30 -27.24
CA SER A 53 3.89 4.63 -26.71
C SER A 53 2.39 4.79 -26.43
N ASN A 54 1.52 4.17 -27.24
CA ASN A 54 0.09 4.20 -27.00
C ASN A 54 -0.27 3.33 -25.79
N VAL A 55 0.38 2.18 -25.62
CA VAL A 55 0.21 1.34 -24.41
C VAL A 55 0.66 2.10 -23.16
N GLU A 56 1.80 2.78 -23.21
CA GLU A 56 2.30 3.61 -22.10
C GLU A 56 1.34 4.77 -21.78
N ILE A 57 0.74 5.41 -22.79
CA ILE A 57 -0.31 6.43 -22.59
C ILE A 57 -1.55 5.79 -21.94
N LEU A 58 -1.98 4.62 -22.41
CA LEU A 58 -3.10 3.90 -21.81
C LEU A 58 -2.84 3.57 -20.34
N ILE A 59 -1.63 3.15 -19.98
CA ILE A 59 -1.22 2.91 -18.58
C ILE A 59 -1.29 4.21 -17.77
N ARG A 60 -0.73 5.30 -18.29
CA ARG A 60 -0.71 6.61 -17.60
C ARG A 60 -2.10 7.18 -17.39
N ASN A 61 -3.01 6.95 -18.34
CA ASN A 61 -4.39 7.45 -18.29
C ASN A 61 -5.33 6.57 -17.47
N GLN A 62 -4.86 5.45 -16.89
CA GLN A 62 -5.70 4.67 -16.00
C GLN A 62 -6.02 5.46 -14.74
N GLU A 63 -7.31 5.56 -14.41
CA GLU A 63 -7.83 6.26 -13.23
C GLU A 63 -7.31 5.66 -11.89
N MET A 64 -6.75 4.44 -11.94
CA MET A 64 -6.29 3.68 -10.77
C MET A 64 -4.82 3.92 -10.41
N ARG A 65 -4.21 5.01 -10.89
CA ARG A 65 -2.81 5.35 -10.56
C ARG A 65 -2.68 5.61 -9.06
N MET A 66 -1.75 4.93 -8.42
CA MET A 66 -1.40 5.22 -7.03
C MET A 66 -0.50 6.44 -6.97
N THR A 67 -0.82 7.37 -6.09
CA THR A 67 0.04 8.51 -5.75
C THR A 67 0.77 8.25 -4.44
N ASP A 68 1.94 8.86 -4.27
CA ASP A 68 2.73 8.70 -3.04
C ASP A 68 1.96 9.29 -1.85
N SER A 69 1.96 8.57 -0.72
CA SER A 69 1.34 9.03 0.53
C SER A 69 -0.19 9.16 0.51
N GLU A 70 -0.88 8.70 -0.54
CA GLU A 70 -2.33 8.63 -0.62
C GLU A 70 -2.88 7.26 -0.18
N PHE A 71 -3.98 7.29 0.57
CA PHE A 71 -4.68 6.08 1.03
C PHE A 71 -6.01 5.90 0.32
N ARG A 72 -6.19 4.72 -0.30
CA ARG A 72 -7.34 4.42 -1.17
C ARG A 72 -8.50 3.74 -0.42
N PHE A 73 -8.89 4.29 0.74
CA PHE A 73 -9.96 3.71 1.57
C PHE A 73 -11.31 3.66 0.84
N GLN A 74 -11.56 4.64 -0.04
CA GLN A 74 -12.79 4.77 -0.83
C GLN A 74 -13.04 3.57 -1.75
N LEU A 75 -11.98 2.87 -2.15
CA LEU A 75 -12.05 1.74 -3.08
C LEU A 75 -12.17 0.38 -2.37
N ILE A 76 -12.17 0.38 -1.03
CA ILE A 76 -12.29 -0.85 -0.25
C ILE A 76 -13.67 -1.47 -0.47
N GLU A 77 -14.74 -0.68 -0.51
CA GLU A 77 -16.08 -1.18 -0.74
C GLU A 77 -16.20 -1.89 -2.09
N GLU A 78 -15.70 -1.25 -3.16
CA GLU A 78 -15.65 -1.85 -4.50
C GLU A 78 -14.83 -3.14 -4.52
N TYR A 79 -13.69 -3.15 -3.83
CA TYR A 79 -12.86 -4.34 -3.69
C TYR A 79 -13.56 -5.46 -2.91
N LEU A 80 -14.34 -5.19 -1.86
CA LEU A 80 -14.97 -6.23 -1.04
C LEU A 80 -16.34 -6.70 -1.55
N ARG A 81 -17.05 -5.85 -2.32
CA ARG A 81 -18.40 -6.09 -2.84
C ARG A 81 -18.58 -7.47 -3.50
N PRO A 82 -17.66 -7.97 -4.34
CA PRO A 82 -17.83 -9.28 -4.99
C PRO A 82 -17.91 -10.46 -4.01
N ASN A 83 -17.29 -10.36 -2.82
CA ASN A 83 -17.24 -11.45 -1.85
C ASN A 83 -18.25 -11.31 -0.72
N LYS A 84 -18.97 -10.19 -0.62
CA LYS A 84 -19.87 -9.88 0.50
C LYS A 84 -19.19 -10.08 1.87
N CYS A 85 -17.90 -9.71 1.95
CA CYS A 85 -17.08 -9.90 3.15
C CYS A 85 -16.52 -8.55 3.59
N ASN A 86 -17.05 -8.03 4.69
CA ASN A 86 -16.62 -6.73 5.23
C ASN A 86 -15.46 -6.86 6.22
N TYR A 87 -14.84 -8.04 6.32
CA TYR A 87 -13.79 -8.33 7.27
C TYR A 87 -12.43 -8.48 6.59
N VAL A 88 -11.45 -7.73 7.11
CA VAL A 88 -10.14 -7.61 6.46
C VAL A 88 -9.00 -7.69 7.44
N PHE A 89 -7.84 -8.07 6.91
CA PHE A 89 -6.54 -7.99 7.57
C PHE A 89 -5.66 -6.98 6.84
N ILE A 90 -4.89 -6.17 7.57
CA ILE A 90 -3.97 -5.21 6.97
C ILE A 90 -2.53 -5.66 7.23
N ALA A 91 -1.74 -5.81 6.18
CA ALA A 91 -0.32 -6.06 6.27
C ALA A 91 0.46 -4.77 5.98
N GLU A 92 1.45 -4.46 6.81
CA GLU A 92 2.41 -3.38 6.64
C GLU A 92 3.82 -3.97 6.48
N ASP A 93 4.51 -3.61 5.40
CA ASP A 93 5.91 -3.95 5.20
C ASP A 93 6.64 -2.87 4.41
N ALA A 94 7.96 -2.78 4.58
CA ALA A 94 8.79 -1.76 3.96
C ALA A 94 10.02 -2.36 3.26
N THR A 95 10.02 -2.25 1.94
CA THR A 95 11.13 -2.69 1.08
C THR A 95 12.13 -1.57 0.82
N SER A 96 13.41 -1.90 0.63
CA SER A 96 14.42 -0.92 0.24
C SER A 96 14.22 -0.44 -1.20
N SER A 97 14.39 0.85 -1.44
CA SER A 97 14.31 1.46 -2.76
C SER A 97 15.60 2.18 -3.11
N ILE A 98 15.97 2.16 -4.40
CA ILE A 98 16.97 3.08 -4.93
C ILE A 98 16.28 4.44 -5.02
N CYS A 99 16.64 5.34 -4.11
CA CYS A 99 15.98 6.63 -4.06
C CYS A 99 16.40 7.52 -5.22
N ARG A 100 15.44 7.85 -6.08
CA ARG A 100 15.54 8.90 -7.08
C ARG A 100 14.46 9.93 -6.79
N ILE A 101 14.85 11.20 -6.77
CA ILE A 101 13.88 12.30 -6.75
C ILE A 101 13.42 12.48 -8.18
N ASP A 102 12.10 12.48 -8.38
CA ASP A 102 11.48 12.70 -9.68
C ASP A 102 10.37 13.75 -9.54
N TYR A 103 10.06 14.42 -10.64
CA TYR A 103 8.99 15.42 -10.68
C TYR A 103 7.78 14.84 -11.38
N ASP A 104 6.65 14.84 -10.69
CA ASP A 104 5.36 14.47 -11.27
C ASP A 104 4.64 15.71 -11.78
N ALA A 105 4.71 15.91 -13.09
CA ALA A 105 4.04 17.01 -13.77
C ALA A 105 2.51 16.98 -13.65
N THR A 106 1.90 15.81 -13.38
CA THR A 106 0.44 15.71 -13.23
C THR A 106 -0.05 16.26 -11.91
N LEU A 107 0.73 16.08 -10.85
CA LEU A 107 0.43 16.57 -9.50
C LEU A 107 1.18 17.87 -9.17
N ASN A 108 2.04 18.36 -10.05
CA ASN A 108 2.99 19.43 -9.76
C ASN A 108 3.75 19.19 -8.43
N SER A 109 4.22 17.96 -8.21
CA SER A 109 4.84 17.54 -6.95
C SER A 109 6.13 16.77 -7.18
N PHE A 110 7.07 16.90 -6.25
CA PHE A 110 8.25 16.02 -6.22
C PHE A 110 7.93 14.70 -5.50
N ILE A 111 8.44 13.61 -6.03
CA ILE A 111 8.34 12.25 -5.47
C ILE A 111 9.74 11.76 -5.10
N GLY A 112 9.84 10.95 -4.06
CA GLY A 112 11.10 10.32 -3.64
C GLY A 112 11.71 10.92 -2.37
N PHE A 113 11.15 12.00 -1.83
CA PHE A 113 11.45 12.44 -0.48
C PHE A 113 10.66 11.64 0.57
N SER A 114 11.15 11.55 1.79
CA SER A 114 10.39 10.99 2.91
C SER A 114 9.41 12.04 3.41
N ALA A 115 8.11 11.87 3.11
CA ALA A 115 7.07 12.78 3.57
C ALA A 115 7.03 12.86 5.11
N PRO A 116 6.77 14.06 5.70
CA PRO A 116 6.57 14.19 7.13
C PRO A 116 5.31 13.43 7.57
N LEU A 117 5.36 12.90 8.79
CA LEU A 117 4.25 12.15 9.38
C LEU A 117 3.46 13.04 10.34
N ILE A 118 2.17 13.22 10.10
CA ILE A 118 1.23 13.82 11.06
C ILE A 118 0.42 12.70 11.70
N GLY A 119 0.58 12.51 13.01
CA GLY A 119 -0.08 11.40 13.71
C GLY A 119 0.33 10.03 13.15
N GLY A 120 1.54 9.92 12.60
CA GLY A 120 2.04 8.69 11.98
C GLY A 120 1.55 8.44 10.54
N VAL A 121 0.69 9.28 10.00
CA VAL A 121 0.21 9.20 8.62
C VAL A 121 1.04 10.17 7.76
N PRO A 122 1.57 9.75 6.61
CA PRO A 122 2.28 10.66 5.72
C PRO A 122 1.32 11.71 5.16
N GLN A 123 1.81 12.93 4.97
CA GLN A 123 1.03 13.97 4.31
C GLN A 123 1.07 13.79 2.79
N PRO A 124 -0.09 13.60 2.13
CA PRO A 124 -0.14 13.54 0.67
C PRO A 124 0.25 14.90 0.09
N ASN A 125 0.91 14.89 -1.07
CA ASN A 125 1.23 16.10 -1.84
C ASN A 125 2.04 17.16 -1.07
N PHE A 126 2.81 16.77 -0.04
CA PHE A 126 3.58 17.71 0.77
C PHE A 126 4.64 18.47 -0.03
N PHE A 127 5.20 17.85 -1.07
CA PHE A 127 6.27 18.42 -1.90
C PHE A 127 5.76 19.16 -3.14
N GLN A 128 4.64 19.87 -2.98
CA GLN A 128 4.10 20.82 -3.97
C GLN A 128 4.51 22.24 -3.59
N THR A 129 5.20 22.95 -4.48
CA THR A 129 5.58 24.36 -4.26
C THR A 129 5.75 25.06 -5.59
N GLU A 130 5.45 26.36 -5.59
CA GLU A 130 5.82 27.29 -6.67
C GLU A 130 7.04 28.15 -6.29
N ASN A 131 7.50 28.07 -5.03
CA ASN A 131 8.66 28.81 -4.52
C ASN A 131 9.95 27.98 -4.68
N PHE A 132 10.93 28.55 -5.37
CA PHE A 132 12.26 27.97 -5.56
C PHE A 132 13.06 27.82 -4.26
N GLU A 133 12.96 28.76 -3.32
CA GLU A 133 13.67 28.69 -2.03
C GLU A 133 13.21 27.47 -1.21
N GLN A 134 11.91 27.20 -1.24
CA GLN A 134 11.33 26.02 -0.58
C GLN A 134 11.83 24.72 -1.23
N LEU A 135 11.97 24.72 -2.56
CA LEU A 135 12.53 23.59 -3.30
C LEU A 135 14.00 23.36 -2.92
N GLU A 136 14.81 24.43 -2.88
CA GLU A 136 16.21 24.34 -2.46
C GLU A 136 16.33 23.79 -1.03
N LEU A 137 15.48 24.27 -0.11
CA LEU A 137 15.40 23.75 1.26
C LEU A 137 15.12 22.25 1.29
N TRP A 138 14.16 21.75 0.49
CA TRP A 138 13.85 20.32 0.45
C TRP A 138 15.02 19.47 -0.05
N PHE A 139 15.74 19.91 -1.08
CA PHE A 139 16.89 19.17 -1.60
C PHE A 139 18.07 19.14 -0.63
N ASN A 140 18.21 20.15 0.21
CA ASN A 140 19.30 20.28 1.17
C ASN A 140 19.00 19.61 2.52
N GLU A 141 17.76 19.73 3.03
CA GLU A 141 17.42 19.37 4.40
C GLU A 141 16.60 18.09 4.53
N ILE A 142 15.84 17.71 3.50
CA ILE A 142 14.89 16.60 3.59
C ILE A 142 15.52 15.30 3.11
N ASP A 143 15.40 14.27 3.95
CA ASP A 143 15.86 12.93 3.62
C ASP A 143 15.13 12.36 2.40
N LYS A 144 15.94 11.85 1.48
CA LYS A 144 15.54 10.91 0.44
C LYS A 144 14.92 9.64 1.03
N ALA A 145 13.83 9.15 0.46
CA ALA A 145 13.14 7.94 0.88
C ALA A 145 13.97 6.69 0.53
N LYS A 146 14.57 6.06 1.56
CA LYS A 146 15.38 4.84 1.42
C LYS A 146 14.54 3.56 1.34
N PHE A 147 13.28 3.65 1.75
CA PHE A 147 12.34 2.55 1.79
C PHE A 147 11.00 2.98 1.22
N ILE A 148 10.27 2.04 0.63
CA ILE A 148 8.86 2.20 0.27
C ILE A 148 8.07 1.38 1.28
N ASN A 149 7.26 2.05 2.09
CA ASN A 149 6.33 1.41 3.00
C ASN A 149 5.04 1.10 2.25
N LEU A 150 4.59 -0.16 2.30
CA LEU A 150 3.44 -0.68 1.59
C LEU A 150 2.40 -1.19 2.58
N TYR A 151 1.14 -0.90 2.27
CA TYR A 151 0.00 -1.42 3.01
C TYR A 151 -0.87 -2.24 2.10
N MET A 152 -1.05 -3.50 2.46
CA MET A 152 -1.91 -4.42 1.75
C MET A 152 -3.09 -4.77 2.62
N LEU A 153 -4.28 -4.69 2.04
CA LEU A 153 -5.51 -5.16 2.62
C LEU A 153 -5.84 -6.53 2.01
N LYS A 154 -6.21 -7.48 2.86
CA LYS A 154 -6.58 -8.84 2.46
C LYS A 154 -7.92 -9.21 3.09
N SER A 155 -8.90 -9.53 2.26
CA SER A 155 -10.13 -10.18 2.73
C SER A 155 -9.80 -11.52 3.38
N LEU A 156 -10.60 -11.92 4.39
CA LEU A 156 -10.52 -13.25 5.00
C LEU A 156 -10.84 -14.40 4.02
N VAL A 157 -11.46 -14.10 2.88
CA VAL A 157 -11.68 -15.10 1.83
C VAL A 157 -10.32 -15.47 1.19
N LEU A 158 -9.91 -16.73 1.37
CA LEU A 158 -8.56 -17.22 1.04
C LEU A 158 -8.18 -16.96 -0.42
N SER A 159 -9.09 -17.21 -1.37
CA SER A 159 -8.85 -17.11 -2.82
C SER A 159 -8.83 -15.68 -3.37
N TYR A 160 -9.19 -14.68 -2.56
CA TYR A 160 -9.35 -13.32 -3.07
C TYR A 160 -8.02 -12.57 -3.25
N PRO A 161 -7.79 -11.78 -4.33
CA PRO A 161 -6.55 -11.04 -4.51
C PRO A 161 -6.31 -10.05 -3.37
N ARG A 162 -5.06 -9.65 -3.14
CA ARG A 162 -4.72 -8.60 -2.17
C ARG A 162 -4.94 -7.22 -2.80
N PHE A 163 -5.38 -6.27 -2.00
CA PHE A 163 -5.54 -4.87 -2.41
C PHE A 163 -4.41 -4.03 -1.86
N ILE A 164 -3.75 -3.23 -2.70
CA ILE A 164 -2.76 -2.25 -2.21
C ILE A 164 -3.53 -1.01 -1.77
N LEU A 165 -3.54 -0.78 -0.46
CA LEU A 165 -4.23 0.35 0.15
C LEU A 165 -3.46 1.65 -0.02
N ALA A 166 -2.15 1.60 0.16
CA ALA A 166 -1.26 2.76 0.04
C ALA A 166 0.20 2.33 -0.11
N ALA A 167 1.00 3.24 -0.67
CA ALA A 167 2.45 3.15 -0.74
C ALA A 167 3.03 4.53 -0.45
N TYR A 168 4.11 4.60 0.34
CA TYR A 168 4.82 5.86 0.50
C TYR A 168 6.32 5.73 0.82
N GLY A 169 7.08 6.73 0.40
CA GLY A 169 8.51 6.85 0.71
C GLY A 169 8.80 7.12 2.20
N SER A 170 9.70 6.35 2.80
CA SER A 170 10.10 6.49 4.20
C SER A 170 11.60 6.30 4.43
N ASN A 171 12.11 6.94 5.48
CA ASN A 171 13.45 6.71 6.03
C ASN A 171 13.46 5.75 7.25
N LYS A 172 12.36 5.03 7.53
CA LYS A 172 12.20 4.13 8.69
C LYS A 172 12.46 4.81 10.06
N ARG A 173 12.20 6.12 10.19
CA ARG A 173 12.34 6.82 11.49
C ARG A 173 11.06 6.86 12.35
N ALA A 174 9.94 6.35 11.82
CA ALA A 174 8.67 6.33 12.55
C ALA A 174 8.81 5.62 13.91
N LYS A 175 8.38 6.30 14.97
CA LYS A 175 8.37 5.78 16.34
C LYS A 175 7.18 4.84 16.56
N ALA A 176 7.27 3.98 17.57
CA ALA A 176 6.19 3.05 17.93
C ALA A 176 4.83 3.75 18.17
N ILE A 177 4.84 4.97 18.71
CA ILE A 177 3.61 5.74 18.92
C ILE A 177 2.98 6.24 17.61
N GLU A 178 3.80 6.61 16.63
CA GLU A 178 3.34 7.05 15.32
C GLU A 178 2.76 5.86 14.54
N ILE A 179 3.42 4.70 14.61
CA ILE A 179 2.89 3.44 14.09
C ILE A 179 1.50 3.14 14.68
N LEU A 180 1.35 3.25 16.01
CA LEU A 180 0.07 2.99 16.67
C LEU A 180 -1.02 3.98 16.26
N LYS A 181 -0.70 5.28 16.18
CA LYS A 181 -1.64 6.30 15.70
C LYS A 181 -2.07 6.04 14.24
N ARG A 182 -1.16 5.57 13.40
CA ARG A 182 -1.46 5.19 12.02
C ARG A 182 -2.38 3.97 11.93
N TRP A 183 -2.14 2.92 12.71
CA TRP A 183 -3.04 1.76 12.75
C TRP A 183 -4.45 2.15 13.23
N LEU A 184 -4.55 3.04 14.22
CA LEU A 184 -5.84 3.59 14.65
C LEU A 184 -6.52 4.39 13.53
N PHE A 185 -5.76 5.23 12.82
CA PHE A 185 -6.28 5.95 11.66
C PHE A 185 -6.86 4.98 10.63
N PHE A 186 -6.15 3.89 10.29
CA PHE A 186 -6.65 2.89 9.34
C PHE A 186 -7.90 2.20 9.84
N TYR A 187 -7.92 1.79 11.11
CA TYR A 187 -9.07 1.16 11.73
C TYR A 187 -10.31 2.07 11.60
N HIS A 188 -10.17 3.36 11.94
CA HIS A 188 -11.26 4.33 11.81
C HIS A 188 -11.69 4.55 10.36
N GLN A 189 -10.75 4.70 9.43
CA GLN A 189 -11.08 4.92 8.02
C GLN A 189 -11.79 3.72 7.39
N CYS A 190 -11.37 2.49 7.71
CA CYS A 190 -12.07 1.28 7.29
C CYS A 190 -13.47 1.20 7.90
N LEU A 191 -13.63 1.54 9.18
CA LEU A 191 -14.92 1.49 9.86
C LEU A 191 -15.94 2.47 9.23
N VAL A 192 -15.49 3.65 8.79
CA VAL A 192 -16.33 4.60 8.05
C VAL A 192 -16.88 4.00 6.74
N GLN A 193 -16.16 3.04 6.15
CA GLN A 193 -16.53 2.30 4.93
C GLN A 193 -17.23 0.97 5.25
N ASP A 194 -17.81 0.82 6.45
CA ASP A 194 -18.42 -0.43 6.94
C ASP A 194 -17.49 -1.66 6.84
N THR A 195 -16.18 -1.44 6.95
CA THR A 195 -15.16 -2.49 6.86
C THR A 195 -14.48 -2.69 8.21
N HIS A 196 -14.53 -3.92 8.70
CA HIS A 196 -13.98 -4.31 9.99
C HIS A 196 -12.58 -4.89 9.84
N VAL A 197 -11.59 -4.17 10.37
CA VAL A 197 -10.20 -4.66 10.45
C VAL A 197 -10.07 -5.60 11.64
N ILE A 198 -9.80 -6.88 11.36
CA ILE A 198 -9.60 -7.92 12.40
C ILE A 198 -8.18 -7.89 12.95
N GLY A 199 -7.23 -7.34 12.21
CA GLY A 199 -5.86 -7.25 12.72
C GLY A 199 -4.86 -6.68 11.74
N PHE A 200 -3.65 -6.54 12.26
CA PHE A 200 -2.49 -6.02 11.54
C PHE A 200 -1.38 -7.08 11.51
N SER A 201 -0.71 -7.23 10.37
CA SER A 201 0.49 -8.04 10.21
C SER A 201 1.63 -7.11 9.85
N THR A 202 2.74 -7.20 10.57
CA THR A 202 3.93 -6.40 10.26
C THR A 202 5.19 -7.23 10.44
N ASP A 203 6.29 -6.71 9.92
CA ASP A 203 7.62 -7.20 10.22
C ASP A 203 7.95 -7.13 11.73
N ALA A 204 8.92 -7.93 12.16
CA ALA A 204 9.36 -8.09 13.55
C ALA A 204 10.39 -7.02 13.99
N ASP A 205 10.39 -5.85 13.34
CA ASP A 205 11.20 -4.70 13.76
C ASP A 205 10.82 -4.30 15.21
N ALA A 206 11.83 -3.98 16.02
CA ALA A 206 11.65 -3.56 17.41
C ALA A 206 10.62 -2.43 17.58
N ARG A 207 10.47 -1.54 16.59
CA ARG A 207 9.50 -0.43 16.61
C ARG A 207 8.06 -0.94 16.49
N PHE A 208 7.82 -1.91 15.61
CA PHE A 208 6.53 -2.58 15.47
C PHE A 208 6.22 -3.46 16.68
N LEU A 209 7.19 -4.24 17.17
CA LEU A 209 7.01 -5.03 18.40
C LEU A 209 6.68 -4.15 19.60
N ARG A 210 7.31 -2.98 19.72
CA ARG A 210 6.98 -1.99 20.75
C ARG A 210 5.57 -1.43 20.55
N ALA A 211 5.17 -1.11 19.32
CA ALA A 211 3.82 -0.65 19.02
C ALA A 211 2.78 -1.73 19.38
N MET A 212 3.00 -2.99 19.00
CA MET A 212 2.17 -4.15 19.37
C MET A 212 2.07 -4.32 20.89
N ARG A 213 3.17 -4.15 21.63
CA ARG A 213 3.17 -4.22 23.10
C ARG A 213 2.36 -3.10 23.74
N LEU A 214 2.37 -1.89 23.18
CA LEU A 214 1.54 -0.78 23.64
C LEU A 214 0.06 -1.02 23.29
N CYS A 215 -0.18 -1.43 22.06
CA CYS A 215 -1.47 -1.78 21.47
C CYS A 215 -2.19 -2.90 22.24
N SER A 216 -1.51 -4.00 22.54
CA SER A 216 -2.09 -5.13 23.30
C SER A 216 -2.54 -4.74 24.70
N ARG A 217 -1.87 -3.78 25.38
CA ARG A 217 -2.38 -3.22 26.63
C ARG A 217 -3.50 -2.23 26.40
N PHE A 218 -3.40 -1.40 25.37
CA PHE A 218 -4.42 -0.41 24.99
C PHE A 218 -5.78 -1.07 24.69
N PHE A 219 -5.79 -2.09 23.83
CA PHE A 219 -7.01 -2.81 23.45
C PHE A 219 -7.50 -3.79 24.51
N ALA A 220 -6.63 -4.33 25.37
CA ALA A 220 -7.05 -5.18 26.48
C ALA A 220 -7.65 -4.41 27.67
N THR A 221 -7.45 -3.09 27.76
CA THR A 221 -7.88 -2.29 28.93
C THR A 221 -9.01 -1.30 28.66
N LEU A 222 -9.39 -1.01 27.41
CA LEU A 222 -10.35 0.07 27.11
C LEU A 222 -11.29 -0.27 25.93
N PRO A 223 -12.55 -0.65 26.18
CA PRO A 223 -13.61 -0.55 25.17
C PRO A 223 -14.09 0.90 25.06
N ASN A 224 -14.11 1.45 23.84
CA ASN A 224 -14.73 2.74 23.45
C ASN A 224 -14.28 3.99 24.21
N PHE A 225 -13.04 4.47 23.98
CA PHE A 225 -12.56 5.76 24.49
C PHE A 225 -12.01 6.69 23.41
N ASN A 226 -12.25 8.00 23.56
CA ASN A 226 -11.73 9.03 22.66
C ASN A 226 -10.28 9.39 23.00
N ILE A 227 -9.37 8.97 22.11
CA ILE A 227 -7.91 8.98 22.30
C ILE A 227 -7.30 10.39 22.30
N PHE A 228 -7.96 11.36 21.66
CA PHE A 228 -7.41 12.72 21.55
C PHE A 228 -7.34 13.45 22.90
N LYS A 229 -8.06 12.98 23.94
CA LYS A 229 -8.06 13.58 25.28
C LYS A 229 -6.94 13.10 26.22
N TYR A 230 -6.25 11.99 25.94
CA TYR A 230 -5.34 11.36 26.91
C TYR A 230 -3.98 10.92 26.34
N GLN A 231 -3.27 11.84 25.67
CA GLN A 231 -1.91 11.61 25.16
C GLN A 231 -0.91 11.16 26.25
N ALA A 232 -1.16 11.52 27.52
CA ALA A 232 -0.30 11.19 28.66
C ALA A 232 -0.17 9.68 28.94
N ILE A 233 -1.13 8.85 28.52
CA ILE A 233 -1.10 7.39 28.76
C ILE A 233 0.05 6.71 28.01
N PHE A 234 0.54 7.33 26.92
CA PHE A 234 1.65 6.80 26.12
C PHE A 234 3.04 7.11 26.70
N HIS A 235 3.12 7.92 27.75
CA HIS A 235 4.36 8.20 28.47
C HIS A 235 4.52 7.27 29.67
N LYS A 236 5.03 6.04 29.46
CA LYS A 236 5.55 5.23 30.57
C LYS A 236 7.07 5.16 30.52
N LYS A 237 7.72 5.60 31.60
CA LYS A 237 9.17 5.40 31.82
C LYS A 237 9.47 3.89 31.76
N CYS A 238 10.39 3.48 30.89
CA CYS A 238 10.91 2.12 30.86
C CYS A 238 11.53 1.82 32.23
N GLN A 239 10.95 0.88 32.98
CA GLN A 239 11.65 0.29 34.11
C GLN A 239 12.74 -0.63 33.53
N LYS A 240 13.99 -0.28 33.84
CA LYS A 240 15.15 -1.16 33.74
C LYS A 240 14.95 -2.23 34.82
N ASN A 241 14.46 -3.40 34.44
CA ASN A 241 14.72 -4.72 35.05
C ASN A 241 13.67 -5.73 34.57
N GLY A 242 14.14 -6.91 34.17
CA GLY A 242 13.31 -8.11 34.06
C GLY A 242 13.10 -8.65 32.64
N LEU A 243 14.01 -9.52 32.21
CA LEU A 243 13.68 -10.67 31.38
C LEU A 243 12.53 -11.46 32.05
N GLY A 244 11.59 -11.98 31.24
CA GLY A 244 10.60 -12.96 31.70
C GLY A 244 9.18 -12.69 31.22
N PHE A 245 8.84 -13.21 30.04
CA PHE A 245 7.45 -13.42 29.65
C PHE A 245 6.88 -14.58 30.50
N SER A 246 5.76 -14.35 31.18
CA SER A 246 4.96 -15.42 31.79
C SER A 246 3.49 -15.21 31.44
N TRP A 247 2.87 -16.29 30.96
CA TRP A 247 1.57 -16.40 30.30
C TRP A 247 0.66 -17.34 31.10
N LYS A 248 -0.62 -17.00 31.30
CA LYS A 248 -1.70 -18.00 31.51
C LYS A 248 -3.07 -17.44 31.07
N ASN A 249 -3.79 -18.29 30.32
CA ASN A 249 -5.21 -18.29 29.96
C ASN A 249 -5.82 -17.02 29.33
N ASN A 250 -5.60 -16.85 28.02
CA ASN A 250 -6.50 -16.28 26.98
C ASN A 250 -5.67 -16.11 25.70
N LYS A 251 -5.72 -17.10 24.82
CA LYS A 251 -4.71 -17.32 23.76
C LYS A 251 -4.77 -16.25 22.66
N LEU A 252 -3.77 -15.37 22.67
CA LEU A 252 -3.26 -14.62 21.51
C LEU A 252 -2.39 -15.58 20.68
N PHE A 253 -2.76 -15.89 19.44
CA PHE A 253 -1.88 -16.64 18.54
C PHE A 253 -0.84 -15.69 17.94
N LEU A 254 0.38 -15.71 18.50
CA LEU A 254 1.58 -15.17 17.87
C LEU A 254 2.35 -16.32 17.23
N CYS A 255 1.97 -16.68 16.01
CA CYS A 255 2.78 -17.56 15.18
C CYS A 255 3.27 -16.71 14.00
N LYS A 256 4.56 -16.33 14.00
CA LYS A 256 5.23 -15.45 13.02
C LYS A 256 4.36 -14.28 12.47
N MET A 257 4.58 -13.06 12.98
CA MET A 257 4.15 -11.81 12.32
C MET A 257 2.65 -11.67 11.97
N VAL A 258 1.75 -12.01 12.89
CA VAL A 258 0.30 -11.70 12.73
C VAL A 258 -0.24 -11.28 14.09
N PHE A 259 -0.86 -10.09 14.18
CA PHE A 259 -1.59 -9.64 15.36
C PHE A 259 -3.09 -9.75 15.09
N ILE A 260 -3.73 -10.80 15.60
CA ILE A 260 -5.18 -10.99 15.51
C ILE A 260 -5.83 -10.26 16.69
N LEU A 261 -6.65 -9.24 16.39
CA LEU A 261 -7.44 -8.49 17.35
C LEU A 261 -8.82 -9.17 17.47
N LEU A 262 -8.94 -10.18 18.34
CA LEU A 262 -10.23 -10.74 18.71
C LEU A 262 -10.88 -9.81 19.73
N GLN A 263 -11.66 -8.83 19.28
CA GLN A 263 -12.67 -8.20 20.13
C GLN A 263 -13.84 -9.16 20.26
N ASN A 264 -14.11 -9.62 21.49
CA ASN A 264 -15.33 -10.30 21.97
C ASN A 264 -16.40 -10.60 20.91
N LEU A 265 -16.08 -11.50 19.99
CA LEU A 265 -17.06 -12.22 19.19
C LEU A 265 -17.12 -13.58 19.85
N GLU A 266 -18.29 -13.92 20.38
CA GLU A 266 -18.69 -15.31 20.54
C GLU A 266 -18.59 -15.97 19.15
N ILE A 267 -17.40 -16.49 18.82
CA ILE A 267 -17.17 -17.32 17.63
C ILE A 267 -17.64 -18.73 17.99
N ASP A 268 -18.94 -18.85 18.30
CA ASP A 268 -19.65 -20.14 18.33
C ASP A 268 -20.47 -20.34 17.04
N CYS A 269 -20.55 -19.34 16.15
CA CYS A 269 -21.44 -19.37 14.99
C CYS A 269 -20.79 -19.74 13.63
N PHE A 270 -19.49 -20.03 13.53
CA PHE A 270 -18.85 -20.31 12.23
C PHE A 270 -18.14 -21.67 12.08
N LEU A 271 -18.30 -22.59 13.04
CA LEU A 271 -17.85 -23.99 12.90
C LEU A 271 -18.96 -25.05 13.00
N LYS A 272 -20.22 -24.64 12.88
CA LYS A 272 -21.34 -25.60 12.79
C LYS A 272 -22.26 -25.24 11.63
N GLN A 273 -22.00 -25.85 10.48
CA GLN A 273 -23.06 -26.29 9.56
C GLN A 273 -22.70 -27.69 9.02
N PRO A 274 -23.73 -28.48 8.66
CA PRO A 274 -23.87 -29.88 9.08
C PRO A 274 -23.39 -30.89 8.03
N ILE A 275 -23.22 -32.14 8.47
CA ILE A 275 -23.54 -33.33 7.65
C ILE A 275 -24.94 -33.77 8.08
#